data_AF-A0A7K0VWL5-F1
#
_entry.id   AF-A0A7K0VWL5-F1
#
_cell.length_a   1.000
_cell.length_b   1.000
_cell.length_c   1.000
_cell.angle_alpha   90.00
_cell.angle_beta   90.00
_cell.angle_gamma   90.00
#
_symmetry.space_group_name_H-M   'P 1'
#
loop_
_entity.id
_entity.type
_entity.pdbx_description
1 polymer ?
#
loop_
_entity_poly.entity_id
_entity_poly.type
_entity_poly.pdbx_seq_one_letter_code
_entity_poly.pdbx_strand_id
1 'polypeptide(L)'
;MKRPALVIVSAALFLAGCASVPTSGQVNLGANVTGGNSFDAVVPVVRPPRVGDSPVEIVSGFLQANVSASDDYAVARAYLAPEVTETWNPATGATIINDSNGVQLVRRGSRVLLSEPQVGQLSSVGTYVPSPRNTQLDTDFTVRQVDGQWRIDGVRDGLLLTPTTLNRVYTSAERYFLNVDESRLVPDRILVPIDRRGLLTSLVRGLLTGPSAWLSPAVRTAVPRGTKLDIDAVPIEGTTAVVDLTEQALAANDSQRRILAAQIVWTVTSIETVTAVRITVNGQPLPLAGLGDVLSRKDFAGVDPDGLSAKSSAFVVVGRRLNQVTTAGIAPVAGVFGEGSVRLGRIAVDFAQTRAGSTVSVAGAQSTIYLADLKPASQVTPVAGQVPALSLSYSLAGDLWVASQGSVRIIKASGKVSRVRVNGVA
;
A
#
# COMPACT_ATOMS: atom_id res chain seq x y z
N MET A 1 18.68 -53.64 -69.35
CA MET A 1 19.89 -53.09 -68.70
C MET A 1 19.66 -51.63 -68.36
N LYS A 2 19.94 -51.23 -67.10
CA LYS A 2 19.98 -49.85 -66.57
C LYS A 2 18.60 -49.14 -66.60
N ARG A 3 17.84 -49.01 -65.51
CA ARG A 3 18.07 -48.03 -64.42
C ARG A 3 17.02 -48.26 -63.30
N PRO A 4 17.41 -48.67 -62.08
CA PRO A 4 16.63 -48.36 -60.89
C PRO A 4 17.50 -47.70 -59.80
N ALA A 5 18.57 -47.00 -60.19
CA ALA A 5 19.47 -46.33 -59.25
C ALA A 5 19.15 -44.84 -59.04
N LEU A 6 18.28 -44.24 -59.86
CA LEU A 6 18.02 -42.79 -59.81
C LEU A 6 16.83 -42.39 -58.91
N VAL A 7 15.94 -43.33 -58.58
CA VAL A 7 14.72 -43.01 -57.80
C VAL A 7 14.98 -43.11 -56.28
N ILE A 8 15.93 -43.93 -55.85
CA ILE A 8 16.23 -44.11 -54.42
C ILE A 8 17.07 -42.95 -53.85
N VAL A 9 17.85 -42.24 -54.67
CA VAL A 9 18.67 -41.10 -54.22
C VAL A 9 17.84 -39.83 -53.99
N SER A 10 16.67 -39.69 -54.64
CA SER A 10 15.83 -38.49 -54.51
C SER A 10 14.93 -38.49 -53.26
N ALA A 11 14.67 -39.64 -52.65
CA ALA A 11 13.82 -39.75 -51.45
C ALA A 11 14.58 -39.56 -50.13
N ALA A 12 15.91 -39.67 -50.13
CA ALA A 12 16.73 -39.53 -48.92
C ALA A 12 17.10 -38.06 -48.59
N LEU A 13 16.94 -37.12 -49.53
CA LEU A 13 17.30 -35.71 -49.30
C LEU A 13 16.25 -34.87 -48.56
N PHE A 14 15.04 -35.39 -48.32
CA PHE A 14 13.96 -34.61 -47.69
C PHE A 14 13.80 -34.83 -46.17
N LEU A 15 14.65 -35.63 -45.52
CA LEU A 15 14.58 -35.88 -44.07
C LEU A 15 15.58 -35.10 -43.20
N ALA A 16 16.41 -34.22 -43.78
CA ALA A 16 17.34 -33.37 -43.03
C ALA A 16 16.86 -31.92 -42.94
N GLY A 17 15.65 -31.71 -42.42
CA GLY A 17 15.08 -30.39 -42.15
C GLY A 17 14.91 -30.13 -40.66
N CYS A 18 15.99 -30.18 -39.88
CA CYS A 18 15.95 -29.70 -38.50
C CYS A 18 15.88 -28.17 -38.51
N ALA A 19 14.69 -27.59 -38.35
CA ALA A 19 14.55 -26.17 -38.05
C ALA A 19 15.06 -25.91 -36.63
N SER A 20 16.29 -25.40 -36.50
CA SER A 20 16.79 -24.89 -35.22
C SER A 20 16.24 -23.49 -35.01
N VAL A 21 15.54 -23.29 -33.88
CA VAL A 21 15.17 -21.95 -33.43
C VAL A 21 16.47 -21.25 -32.99
N PRO A 22 16.79 -20.05 -33.50
CA PRO A 22 17.96 -19.31 -33.04
C PRO A 22 17.83 -19.03 -31.54
N THR A 23 18.72 -19.60 -30.74
CA THR A 23 18.79 -19.34 -29.29
C THR A 23 19.53 -18.05 -28.96
N SER A 24 20.04 -17.35 -29.98
CA SER A 24 20.64 -16.04 -29.86
C SER A 24 20.14 -15.12 -30.98
N GLY A 25 19.67 -13.96 -30.55
CA GLY A 25 19.30 -12.82 -31.38
C GLY A 25 19.51 -11.57 -30.55
N GLN A 26 19.77 -10.43 -31.20
CA GLN A 26 19.83 -9.17 -30.47
C GLN A 26 18.50 -8.96 -29.74
N VAL A 27 18.57 -8.73 -28.43
CA VAL A 27 17.42 -8.28 -27.65
C VAL A 27 17.06 -6.90 -28.17
N ASN A 28 16.09 -6.85 -29.08
CA ASN A 28 15.41 -5.60 -29.39
C ASN A 28 14.53 -5.32 -28.18
N LEU A 29 14.91 -4.35 -27.35
CA LEU A 29 13.95 -3.75 -26.44
C LEU A 29 12.80 -3.25 -27.31
N GLY A 30 11.64 -3.88 -27.20
CA GLY A 30 10.40 -3.25 -27.62
C GLY A 30 10.33 -1.88 -26.94
N ALA A 31 9.62 -0.92 -27.56
CA ALA A 31 9.36 0.36 -26.93
C ALA A 31 8.99 0.10 -25.47
N ASN A 32 9.68 0.76 -24.53
CA ASN A 32 9.24 0.76 -23.15
C ASN A 32 7.78 1.12 -23.21
N VAL A 33 6.90 0.15 -22.96
CA VAL A 33 5.56 0.47 -22.56
C VAL A 33 5.84 1.13 -21.22
N THR A 34 5.89 2.46 -21.22
CA THR A 34 5.61 3.22 -20.02
C THR A 34 4.21 2.79 -19.64
N GLY A 35 4.13 1.68 -18.91
CA GLY A 35 3.14 1.53 -17.87
C GLY A 35 3.44 2.67 -16.92
N GLY A 36 3.01 3.87 -17.30
CA GLY A 36 2.60 4.82 -16.29
C GLY A 36 1.67 4.04 -15.38
N ASN A 37 1.69 4.36 -14.10
CA ASN A 37 0.66 3.95 -13.17
C ASN A 37 -0.68 4.63 -13.55
N SER A 38 -1.09 4.55 -14.83
CA SER A 38 -2.46 4.64 -15.25
C SER A 38 -3.15 3.49 -14.54
N PHE A 39 -3.82 3.82 -13.45
CA PHE A 39 -4.89 3.04 -12.84
C PHE A 39 -5.98 2.84 -13.90
N ASP A 40 -5.72 2.05 -14.92
CA ASP A 40 -6.75 1.43 -15.75
C ASP A 40 -7.28 0.32 -14.86
N ALA A 41 -8.12 0.73 -13.90
CA ALA A 41 -8.81 -0.17 -13.01
C ALA A 41 -9.57 -1.14 -13.93
N VAL A 42 -9.20 -2.42 -13.88
CA VAL A 42 -10.00 -3.48 -14.49
C VAL A 42 -11.32 -3.50 -13.73
N VAL A 43 -12.29 -2.73 -14.23
CA VAL A 43 -13.62 -2.65 -13.63
C VAL A 43 -14.21 -4.06 -13.68
N PRO A 44 -14.45 -4.72 -12.53
CA PRO A 44 -15.08 -6.02 -12.52
C PRO A 44 -16.48 -5.91 -13.12
N VAL A 45 -16.76 -6.68 -14.18
CA VAL A 45 -18.11 -6.76 -14.75
C VAL A 45 -18.99 -7.56 -13.79
N VAL A 46 -19.76 -6.85 -12.98
CA VAL A 46 -20.80 -7.42 -12.11
C VAL A 46 -22.16 -7.30 -12.79
N ARG A 47 -23.10 -8.20 -12.47
CA ARG A 47 -24.43 -8.24 -13.08
C ARG A 47 -25.52 -7.98 -12.03
N PRO A 48 -26.62 -7.30 -12.41
CA PRO A 48 -27.80 -7.19 -11.54
C PRO A 48 -28.50 -8.54 -11.35
N PRO A 49 -29.42 -8.67 -10.38
CA PRO A 49 -30.19 -9.89 -10.18
C PRO A 49 -31.01 -10.26 -11.42
N ARG A 50 -31.14 -11.55 -11.70
CA ARG A 50 -31.96 -12.08 -12.78
C ARG A 50 -33.37 -12.39 -12.28
N VAL A 51 -34.31 -12.39 -13.21
CA VAL A 51 -35.68 -12.83 -12.95
C VAL A 51 -35.66 -14.29 -12.53
N GLY A 52 -36.27 -14.58 -11.38
CA GLY A 52 -36.36 -15.93 -10.82
C GLY A 52 -35.16 -16.39 -10.01
N ASP A 53 -34.14 -15.54 -9.78
CA ASP A 53 -33.03 -15.87 -8.88
C ASP A 53 -33.56 -16.28 -7.49
N SER A 54 -33.04 -17.39 -6.98
CA SER A 54 -33.35 -17.88 -5.65
C SER A 54 -32.76 -16.95 -4.57
N PRO A 55 -33.21 -17.03 -3.31
CA PRO A 55 -32.63 -16.21 -2.24
C PRO A 55 -31.12 -16.37 -2.04
N VAL A 56 -30.59 -17.58 -2.27
CA VAL A 56 -29.15 -17.84 -2.18
C VAL A 56 -28.40 -17.16 -3.32
N GLU A 57 -28.96 -17.19 -4.53
CA GLU A 57 -28.38 -16.51 -5.71
C GLU A 57 -28.43 -14.98 -5.54
N ILE A 58 -29.51 -14.43 -4.98
CA ILE A 58 -29.61 -13.00 -4.65
C ILE A 58 -28.52 -12.57 -3.68
N VAL A 59 -28.30 -13.32 -2.59
CA VAL A 59 -27.25 -12.99 -1.62
C VAL A 59 -25.86 -13.19 -2.20
N SER A 60 -25.64 -14.27 -2.96
CA SER A 60 -24.36 -14.51 -3.64
C SER A 60 -24.03 -13.40 -4.65
N GLY A 61 -25.00 -12.97 -5.44
CA GLY A 61 -24.87 -11.88 -6.40
C GLY A 61 -24.59 -10.53 -5.74
N PHE A 62 -25.26 -10.23 -4.61
CA PHE A 62 -24.96 -9.06 -3.79
C PHE A 62 -23.51 -9.05 -3.30
N LEU A 63 -23.02 -10.16 -2.74
CA LEU A 63 -21.64 -10.29 -2.28
C LEU A 63 -20.63 -10.11 -3.42
N GLN A 64 -20.93 -10.66 -4.60
CA GLN A 64 -20.10 -10.47 -5.79
C GLN A 64 -20.13 -9.02 -6.29
N ALA A 65 -21.25 -8.31 -6.13
CA ALA A 65 -21.42 -6.93 -6.55
C ALA A 65 -20.69 -5.90 -5.66
N ASN A 66 -20.32 -6.26 -4.42
CA ASN A 66 -19.56 -5.41 -3.49
C ASN A 66 -18.20 -4.92 -4.01
N VAL A 67 -17.68 -5.53 -5.07
CA VAL A 67 -16.43 -5.12 -5.72
C VAL A 67 -16.58 -3.85 -6.58
N SER A 68 -17.80 -3.50 -6.98
CA SER A 68 -18.06 -2.39 -7.91
C SER A 68 -18.60 -1.17 -7.17
N ALA A 69 -17.74 -0.19 -6.93
CA ALA A 69 -18.13 1.10 -6.33
C ALA A 69 -18.81 2.07 -7.31
N SER A 70 -18.89 1.72 -8.60
CA SER A 70 -19.52 2.55 -9.64
C SER A 70 -20.95 2.95 -9.29
N ASP A 71 -21.28 4.22 -9.54
CA ASP A 71 -22.59 4.83 -9.28
C ASP A 71 -23.13 4.52 -7.88
N ASP A 72 -22.28 4.68 -6.85
CA ASP A 72 -22.58 4.37 -5.45
C ASP A 72 -23.08 2.94 -5.26
N TYR A 73 -22.32 1.97 -5.78
CA TYR A 73 -22.63 0.54 -5.68
C TYR A 73 -23.98 0.16 -6.30
N ALA A 74 -24.39 0.84 -7.39
CA ALA A 74 -25.70 0.66 -8.02
C ALA A 74 -26.07 -0.81 -8.29
N VAL A 75 -25.11 -1.65 -8.71
CA VAL A 75 -25.36 -3.07 -8.98
C VAL A 75 -25.60 -3.87 -7.70
N ALA A 76 -24.89 -3.57 -6.60
CA ALA A 76 -25.15 -4.20 -5.31
C ALA A 76 -26.51 -3.76 -4.76
N ARG A 77 -26.81 -2.46 -4.87
CA ARG A 77 -28.12 -1.89 -4.50
C ARG A 77 -29.28 -2.54 -5.25
N ALA A 78 -29.10 -2.96 -6.50
CA ALA A 78 -30.14 -3.68 -7.26
C ALA A 78 -30.59 -5.02 -6.65
N TYR A 79 -29.79 -5.64 -5.77
CA TYR A 79 -30.17 -6.85 -5.03
C TYR A 79 -30.99 -6.56 -3.76
N LEU A 80 -31.01 -5.31 -3.31
CA LEU A 80 -31.67 -4.88 -2.08
C LEU A 80 -33.15 -4.57 -2.33
N ALA A 81 -33.97 -4.67 -1.28
CA ALA A 81 -35.32 -4.15 -1.29
C ALA A 81 -35.28 -2.60 -1.37
N PRO A 82 -36.31 -1.93 -1.91
CA PRO A 82 -36.29 -0.47 -2.08
C PRO A 82 -35.99 0.30 -0.80
N GLU A 83 -36.53 -0.12 0.34
CA GLU A 83 -36.35 0.54 1.64
C GLU A 83 -34.93 0.33 2.21
N VAL A 84 -34.31 -0.80 1.88
CA VAL A 84 -32.93 -1.13 2.27
C VAL A 84 -31.92 -0.41 1.38
N THR A 85 -32.28 -0.16 0.11
CA THR A 85 -31.43 0.56 -0.84
C THR A 85 -31.07 1.96 -0.35
N GLU A 86 -31.99 2.65 0.32
CA GLU A 86 -31.78 4.01 0.85
C GLU A 86 -30.99 4.03 2.16
N THR A 87 -30.97 2.93 2.90
CA THR A 87 -30.41 2.88 4.27
C THR A 87 -29.09 2.12 4.37
N TRP A 88 -28.83 1.18 3.47
CA TRP A 88 -27.57 0.45 3.44
C TRP A 88 -26.40 1.38 3.08
N ASN A 89 -25.41 1.42 3.97
CA ASN A 89 -24.24 2.28 3.85
C ASN A 89 -22.95 1.48 3.62
N PRO A 90 -22.43 1.41 2.38
CA PRO A 90 -21.17 0.72 2.08
C PRO A 90 -19.93 1.47 2.60
N ALA A 91 -20.03 2.76 2.93
CA ALA A 91 -18.89 3.59 3.35
C ALA A 91 -18.46 3.39 4.82
N THR A 92 -19.14 2.52 5.58
CA THR A 92 -18.81 2.25 6.98
C THR A 92 -17.55 1.39 7.15
N GLY A 93 -17.07 0.76 6.07
CA GLY A 93 -15.86 -0.07 6.05
C GLY A 93 -16.08 -1.41 5.35
N ALA A 94 -15.15 -2.34 5.51
CA ALA A 94 -15.25 -3.69 4.97
C ALA A 94 -14.80 -4.74 5.98
N THR A 95 -15.50 -5.88 6.01
CA THR A 95 -15.02 -7.09 6.67
C THR A 95 -14.41 -8.01 5.63
N ILE A 96 -13.19 -8.50 5.90
CA ILE A 96 -12.44 -9.35 4.98
C ILE A 96 -12.60 -10.80 5.39
N ILE A 97 -13.22 -11.59 4.52
CA ILE A 97 -13.51 -13.02 4.71
C ILE A 97 -12.63 -13.88 3.80
N ASN A 98 -12.29 -15.08 4.25
CA ASN A 98 -11.57 -16.06 3.46
C ASN A 98 -12.55 -17.02 2.79
N ASP A 99 -12.67 -16.93 1.46
CA ASP A 99 -13.56 -17.75 0.64
C ASP A 99 -12.81 -18.88 -0.09
N SER A 100 -11.65 -19.33 0.41
CA SER A 100 -10.83 -20.37 -0.26
C SER A 100 -11.58 -21.68 -0.52
N ASN A 101 -12.64 -21.96 0.25
CA ASN A 101 -13.51 -23.13 0.08
C ASN A 101 -14.84 -22.80 -0.64
N GLY A 102 -14.92 -21.61 -1.26
CA GLY A 102 -16.17 -21.02 -1.75
C GLY A 102 -17.05 -20.50 -0.62
N VAL A 103 -17.83 -19.45 -0.92
CA VAL A 103 -18.76 -18.83 0.03
C VAL A 103 -19.89 -19.80 0.39
N GLN A 104 -20.03 -20.11 1.67
CA GLN A 104 -21.02 -21.04 2.21
C GLN A 104 -22.29 -20.28 2.62
N LEU A 105 -23.35 -20.41 1.82
CA LEU A 105 -24.65 -19.81 2.07
C LEU A 105 -25.70 -20.87 2.38
N VAL A 106 -26.37 -20.73 3.53
CA VAL A 106 -27.40 -21.70 3.96
C VAL A 106 -28.73 -20.99 4.19
N ARG A 107 -29.76 -21.37 3.42
CA ARG A 107 -31.11 -20.84 3.60
C ARG A 107 -31.82 -21.49 4.80
N ARG A 108 -32.46 -20.67 5.63
CA ARG A 108 -33.35 -21.04 6.74
C ARG A 108 -34.56 -20.11 6.76
N GLY A 109 -35.65 -20.52 6.11
CA GLY A 109 -36.85 -19.69 5.97
C GLY A 109 -36.59 -18.41 5.17
N SER A 110 -36.80 -17.25 5.81
CA SER A 110 -36.52 -15.92 5.27
C SER A 110 -35.08 -15.45 5.49
N ARG A 111 -34.22 -16.27 6.11
CA ARG A 111 -32.79 -15.94 6.31
C ARG A 111 -31.89 -16.73 5.38
N VAL A 112 -30.83 -16.09 4.92
CA VAL A 112 -29.66 -16.73 4.30
C VAL A 112 -28.48 -16.48 5.23
N LEU A 113 -27.91 -17.56 5.78
CA LEU A 113 -26.81 -17.51 6.74
C LEU A 113 -25.47 -17.61 6.01
N LEU A 114 -24.48 -16.84 6.46
CA LEU A 114 -23.09 -16.86 6.03
C LEU A 114 -22.20 -17.14 7.26
N SER A 115 -21.29 -18.10 7.14
CA SER A 115 -20.28 -18.40 8.16
C SER A 115 -18.94 -18.60 7.45
N GLU A 116 -18.02 -17.65 7.61
CA GLU A 116 -16.73 -17.64 6.93
C GLU A 116 -15.57 -17.17 7.83
N PRO A 117 -14.36 -17.75 7.71
CA PRO A 117 -13.21 -17.27 8.47
C PRO A 117 -12.93 -15.78 8.19
N GLN A 118 -12.90 -14.96 9.23
CA GLN A 118 -12.58 -13.54 9.14
C GLN A 118 -11.06 -13.35 9.24
N VAL A 119 -10.49 -12.65 8.26
CA VAL A 119 -9.03 -12.41 8.22
C VAL A 119 -8.65 -10.98 8.55
N GLY A 120 -9.59 -10.03 8.44
CA GLY A 120 -9.31 -8.63 8.74
C GLY A 120 -10.55 -7.75 8.71
N GLN A 121 -10.38 -6.53 9.19
CA GLN A 121 -11.35 -5.45 9.08
C GLN A 121 -10.69 -4.22 8.49
N LEU A 122 -11.41 -3.54 7.60
CA LEU A 122 -11.06 -2.27 7.02
C LEU A 122 -12.03 -1.22 7.57
N SER A 123 -11.52 -0.20 8.23
CA SER A 123 -12.35 0.91 8.72
C SER A 123 -12.82 1.82 7.57
N SER A 124 -13.82 2.66 7.83
CA SER A 124 -14.30 3.71 6.91
C SER A 124 -13.23 4.71 6.48
N VAL A 125 -12.12 4.83 7.23
CA VAL A 125 -10.98 5.70 6.92
C VAL A 125 -9.78 4.94 6.35
N GLY A 126 -9.97 3.67 5.97
CA GLY A 126 -8.96 2.89 5.26
C GLY A 126 -7.94 2.17 6.16
N THR A 127 -8.10 2.19 7.49
CA THR A 127 -7.21 1.45 8.40
C THR A 127 -7.53 -0.04 8.34
N TYR A 128 -6.59 -0.86 7.89
CA TYR A 128 -6.71 -2.31 7.92
C TYR A 128 -6.16 -2.89 9.24
N VAL A 129 -6.96 -3.73 9.90
CA VAL A 129 -6.59 -4.45 11.12
C VAL A 129 -6.76 -5.95 10.87
N PRO A 130 -5.68 -6.77 10.94
CA PRO A 130 -5.80 -8.21 10.82
C PRO A 130 -6.60 -8.78 12.00
N SER A 131 -7.44 -9.77 11.72
CA SER A 131 -8.18 -10.47 12.77
C SER A 131 -7.29 -11.50 13.48
N PRO A 132 -7.56 -11.82 14.76
CA PRO A 132 -6.92 -12.95 15.44
C PRO A 132 -7.09 -14.25 14.65
N ARG A 133 -6.16 -15.19 14.82
CA ARG A 133 -6.27 -16.53 14.21
C ARG A 133 -7.59 -17.19 14.62
N ASN A 134 -8.19 -17.91 13.69
CA ASN A 134 -9.45 -18.64 13.86
C ASN A 134 -10.67 -17.75 14.21
N THR A 135 -10.60 -16.44 13.91
CA THR A 135 -11.79 -15.58 13.98
C THR A 135 -12.78 -16.03 12.90
N GLN A 136 -14.05 -16.14 13.29
CA GLN A 136 -15.16 -16.50 12.41
C GLN A 136 -16.11 -15.31 12.28
N LEU A 137 -16.64 -15.10 11.08
CA LEU A 137 -17.74 -14.17 10.84
C LEU A 137 -19.02 -14.99 10.65
N ASP A 138 -19.93 -14.88 11.60
CA ASP A 138 -21.29 -15.38 11.48
C ASP A 138 -22.26 -14.20 11.25
N THR A 139 -22.92 -14.18 10.09
CA THR A 139 -23.89 -13.13 9.72
C THR A 139 -25.04 -13.72 8.92
N ASP A 140 -26.13 -12.96 8.84
CA ASP A 140 -27.30 -13.34 8.05
C ASP A 140 -27.79 -12.19 7.17
N PHE A 141 -28.54 -12.58 6.15
CA PHE A 141 -29.29 -11.70 5.26
C PHE A 141 -30.76 -12.09 5.36
N THR A 142 -31.62 -11.12 5.60
CA THR A 142 -33.07 -11.33 5.50
C THR A 142 -33.49 -11.11 4.06
N VAL A 143 -34.31 -12.01 3.51
CA VAL A 143 -34.81 -11.92 2.13
C VAL A 143 -36.32 -11.97 2.10
N ARG A 144 -36.92 -11.20 1.19
CA ARG A 144 -38.36 -11.20 0.91
C ARG A 144 -38.64 -11.07 -0.57
N GLN A 145 -39.90 -11.26 -0.96
CA GLN A 145 -40.34 -10.94 -2.31
C GLN A 145 -40.78 -9.48 -2.43
N VAL A 146 -40.37 -8.85 -3.52
CA VAL A 146 -40.80 -7.54 -4.01
C VAL A 146 -41.24 -7.76 -5.45
N ASP A 147 -42.51 -7.49 -5.77
CA ASP A 147 -43.08 -7.70 -7.11
C ASP A 147 -42.81 -9.09 -7.71
N GLY A 148 -42.90 -10.13 -6.87
CA GLY A 148 -42.65 -11.52 -7.25
C GLY A 148 -41.18 -11.90 -7.43
N GLN A 149 -40.22 -10.99 -7.16
CA GLN A 149 -38.77 -11.25 -7.22
C GLN A 149 -38.14 -11.21 -5.83
N TRP A 150 -37.16 -12.07 -5.57
CA TRP A 150 -36.44 -12.05 -4.29
C TRP A 150 -35.50 -10.85 -4.19
N ARG A 151 -35.47 -10.22 -3.01
CA ARG A 151 -34.60 -9.10 -2.65
C ARG A 151 -34.11 -9.25 -1.21
N ILE A 152 -32.98 -8.62 -0.89
CA ILE A 152 -32.43 -8.54 0.46
C ILE A 152 -33.16 -7.42 1.23
N ASP A 153 -33.87 -7.80 2.28
CA ASP A 153 -34.66 -6.94 3.16
C ASP A 153 -33.94 -6.60 4.48
N GLY A 154 -32.81 -7.23 4.75
CA GLY A 154 -31.99 -6.93 5.91
C GLY A 154 -30.55 -7.37 5.69
N VAL A 155 -29.64 -6.42 5.83
CA VAL A 155 -28.19 -6.60 5.69
C VAL A 155 -27.48 -5.60 6.61
N ARG A 156 -26.29 -5.97 7.10
CA ARG A 156 -25.45 -5.05 7.87
C ARG A 156 -24.76 -4.05 6.94
N ASP A 157 -24.52 -2.85 7.45
CA ASP A 157 -23.72 -1.85 6.74
C ASP A 157 -22.29 -2.33 6.47
N GLY A 158 -21.68 -1.71 5.45
CA GLY A 158 -20.34 -2.01 5.02
C GLY A 158 -20.27 -3.13 3.99
N LEU A 159 -19.05 -3.41 3.56
CA LEU A 159 -18.76 -4.39 2.52
C LEU A 159 -18.29 -5.71 3.11
N LEU A 160 -18.58 -6.79 2.41
CA LEU A 160 -17.93 -8.08 2.61
C LEU A 160 -17.04 -8.36 1.41
N LEU A 161 -15.73 -8.41 1.64
CA LEU A 161 -14.72 -8.55 0.60
C LEU A 161 -13.81 -9.75 0.89
N THR A 162 -13.22 -10.30 -0.16
CA THR A 162 -12.16 -11.30 -0.05
C THR A 162 -10.79 -10.63 -0.16
N PRO A 163 -9.68 -11.23 0.31
CA PRO A 163 -8.34 -10.66 0.14
C PRO A 163 -8.02 -10.33 -1.33
N THR A 164 -8.43 -11.20 -2.25
CA THR A 164 -8.28 -10.98 -3.69
C THR A 164 -9.06 -9.77 -4.17
N THR A 165 -10.29 -9.61 -3.69
CA THR A 165 -11.16 -8.47 -4.04
C THR A 165 -10.59 -7.17 -3.49
N LEU A 166 -10.18 -7.16 -2.22
CA LEU A 166 -9.54 -6.02 -1.56
C LEU A 166 -8.31 -5.54 -2.35
N ASN A 167 -7.40 -6.44 -2.72
CA ASN A 167 -6.20 -6.11 -3.49
C ASN A 167 -6.48 -5.61 -4.92
N ARG A 168 -7.67 -5.89 -5.47
CA ARG A 168 -8.08 -5.42 -6.80
C ARG A 168 -8.70 -4.03 -6.79
N VAL A 169 -9.37 -3.65 -5.71
CA VAL A 169 -10.18 -2.42 -5.66
C VAL A 169 -9.69 -1.40 -4.64
N TYR A 170 -8.73 -1.77 -3.79
CA TYR A 170 -8.02 -0.86 -2.91
C TYR A 170 -6.53 -0.87 -3.22
N THR A 171 -5.91 0.28 -3.03
CA THR A 171 -4.46 0.46 -3.06
C THR A 171 -3.96 1.07 -1.77
N SER A 172 -2.68 0.89 -1.47
CA SER A 172 -2.07 1.50 -0.29
C SER A 172 -1.73 2.97 -0.58
N ALA A 173 -2.08 3.85 0.35
CA ALA A 173 -1.72 5.27 0.33
C ALA A 173 -1.25 5.72 1.73
N GLU A 174 -0.67 6.91 1.81
CA GLU A 174 -0.08 7.43 3.04
C GLU A 174 -0.70 8.79 3.39
N ARG A 175 -1.21 8.92 4.61
CA ARG A 175 -1.58 10.20 5.21
C ARG A 175 -0.47 10.64 6.13
N TYR A 176 -0.09 11.91 6.07
CA TYR A 176 1.04 12.39 6.87
C TYR A 176 0.58 13.21 8.06
N PHE A 177 1.08 12.84 9.24
CA PHE A 177 0.86 13.54 10.51
C PHE A 177 2.19 13.98 11.10
N LEU A 178 2.20 14.88 12.07
CA LEU A 178 3.45 15.36 12.65
C LEU A 178 3.88 14.45 13.78
N ASN A 179 5.18 14.20 13.94
CA ASN A 179 5.68 13.61 15.17
C ASN A 179 5.51 14.58 16.37
N VAL A 180 5.77 14.09 17.58
CA VAL A 180 5.47 14.83 18.83
C VAL A 180 6.20 16.17 18.94
N ASP A 181 7.42 16.29 18.40
CA ASP A 181 8.20 17.53 18.41
C ASP A 181 8.01 18.39 17.15
N GLU A 182 7.06 18.02 16.28
CA GLU A 182 6.70 18.70 15.03
C GLU A 182 7.86 18.90 14.04
N SER A 183 8.96 18.14 14.19
CA SER A 183 10.11 18.24 13.31
C SER A 183 9.96 17.45 12.02
N ARG A 184 9.05 16.46 11.95
CA ARG A 184 8.91 15.57 10.80
C ARG A 184 7.49 15.07 10.63
N LEU A 185 7.16 14.75 9.38
CA LEU A 185 5.97 14.01 9.05
C LEU A 185 6.17 12.50 9.30
N VAL A 186 5.09 11.84 9.65
CA VAL A 186 5.01 10.42 9.95
C VAL A 186 3.90 9.84 9.08
N PRO A 187 4.22 8.87 8.20
CA PRO A 187 3.22 8.24 7.35
C PRO A 187 2.31 7.34 8.17
N ASP A 188 1.01 7.53 8.00
CA ASP A 188 -0.06 6.62 8.39
C ASP A 188 -0.56 5.89 7.15
N ARG A 189 -0.10 4.64 6.99
CA ARG A 189 -0.43 3.81 5.84
C ARG A 189 -1.87 3.31 5.94
N ILE A 190 -2.64 3.58 4.91
CA ILE A 190 -4.04 3.15 4.77
C ILE A 190 -4.28 2.45 3.44
N LEU A 191 -5.45 1.84 3.31
CA LEU A 191 -6.01 1.37 2.05
C LEU A 191 -7.09 2.36 1.59
N VAL A 192 -6.99 2.81 0.33
CA VAL A 192 -7.97 3.69 -0.31
C VAL A 192 -8.54 3.03 -1.56
N PRO A 193 -9.82 3.26 -1.92
CA PRO A 193 -10.38 2.74 -3.16
C PRO A 193 -9.60 3.23 -4.40
N ILE A 194 -9.44 2.38 -5.41
CA ILE A 194 -8.69 2.68 -6.65
C ILE A 194 -9.49 3.59 -7.63
N ASP A 195 -10.76 3.90 -7.35
CA ASP A 195 -11.50 4.88 -8.13
C ASP A 195 -10.82 6.26 -8.09
N ARG A 196 -10.31 6.74 -9.23
CA ARG A 196 -9.50 7.97 -9.33
C ARG A 196 -10.20 9.20 -8.77
N ARG A 197 -11.53 9.32 -8.90
CA ARG A 197 -12.29 10.47 -8.36
C ARG A 197 -12.45 10.37 -6.84
N GLY A 198 -12.64 9.14 -6.35
CA GLY A 198 -12.80 8.85 -4.93
C GLY A 198 -11.49 8.82 -4.13
N LEU A 199 -10.36 8.50 -4.76
CA LEU A 199 -9.10 8.23 -4.07
C LEU A 199 -8.55 9.46 -3.34
N LEU A 200 -8.38 10.60 -4.03
CA LEU A 200 -7.86 11.82 -3.39
C LEU A 200 -8.84 12.38 -2.36
N THR A 201 -10.13 12.38 -2.69
CA THR A 201 -11.19 12.81 -1.78
C THR A 201 -11.18 11.98 -0.49
N SER A 202 -11.08 10.65 -0.61
CA SER A 202 -10.98 9.74 0.55
C SER A 202 -9.73 9.97 1.37
N LEU A 203 -8.59 10.21 0.70
CA LEU A 203 -7.30 10.43 1.34
C LEU A 203 -7.31 11.72 2.16
N VAL A 204 -7.82 12.82 1.59
CA VAL A 204 -7.94 14.12 2.28
C VAL A 204 -8.98 14.04 3.40
N ARG A 205 -10.16 13.44 3.16
CA ARG A 205 -11.17 13.22 4.22
C ARG A 205 -10.59 12.40 5.38
N GLY A 206 -9.82 11.37 5.07
CA GLY A 206 -9.11 10.56 6.06
C GLY A 206 -8.07 11.38 6.83
N LEU A 207 -7.34 12.29 6.19
CA LEU A 207 -6.40 13.18 6.86
C LEU A 207 -7.13 14.15 7.81
N LEU A 208 -8.22 14.76 7.36
CA LEU A 208 -9.02 15.71 8.14
C LEU A 208 -9.69 15.05 9.36
N THR A 209 -10.01 13.75 9.26
CA THR A 209 -10.55 12.97 10.38
C THR A 209 -9.51 12.71 11.47
N GLY A 210 -8.23 12.63 11.10
CA GLY A 210 -7.12 12.38 12.02
C GLY A 210 -6.44 11.02 11.82
N PRO A 211 -5.40 10.75 12.64
CA PRO A 211 -4.56 9.55 12.49
C PRO A 211 -5.29 8.27 12.90
N SER A 212 -4.83 7.13 12.37
CA SER A 212 -5.23 5.81 12.84
C SER A 212 -5.04 5.68 14.36
N ALA A 213 -5.95 4.98 15.04
CA ALA A 213 -5.94 4.85 16.50
C ALA A 213 -4.61 4.31 17.06
N TRP A 214 -3.97 3.38 16.35
CA TRP A 214 -2.67 2.82 16.76
C TRP A 214 -1.52 3.83 16.67
N LEU A 215 -1.62 4.82 15.77
CA LEU A 215 -0.59 5.83 15.53
C LEU A 215 -0.83 7.09 16.36
N SER A 216 -2.08 7.40 16.69
CA SER A 216 -2.50 8.62 17.41
C SER A 216 -1.64 8.99 18.62
N PRO A 217 -1.14 8.06 19.47
CA PRO A 217 -0.30 8.43 20.61
C PRO A 217 1.05 9.04 20.22
N ALA A 218 1.57 8.70 19.03
CA ALA A 218 2.91 9.08 18.57
C ALA A 218 2.92 10.31 17.65
N VAL A 219 1.75 10.82 17.26
CA VAL A 219 1.64 11.91 16.28
C VAL A 219 0.72 13.05 16.74
N ARG A 220 0.73 14.14 16.00
CA ARG A 220 -0.10 15.34 16.14
C ARG A 220 -0.70 15.70 14.79
N THR A 221 -1.83 16.40 14.82
CA THR A 221 -2.47 16.96 13.63
C THR A 221 -2.66 18.46 13.83
N ALA A 222 -2.39 19.24 12.80
CA ALA A 222 -2.68 20.67 12.76
C ALA A 222 -4.06 20.97 12.20
N VAL A 223 -4.84 19.95 11.81
CA VAL A 223 -6.22 20.10 11.34
C VAL A 223 -7.10 20.62 12.48
N PRO A 224 -7.68 21.84 12.38
CA PRO A 224 -8.63 22.32 13.37
C PRO A 224 -9.87 21.42 13.44
N ARG A 225 -10.43 21.26 14.64
CA ARG A 225 -11.64 20.45 14.84
C ARG A 225 -12.79 20.95 13.97
N GLY A 226 -13.45 20.02 13.30
CA GLY A 226 -14.61 20.32 12.44
C GLY A 226 -14.27 20.76 11.02
N THR A 227 -12.97 20.89 10.68
CA THR A 227 -12.55 21.14 9.29
C THR A 227 -12.98 19.98 8.39
N LYS A 228 -13.65 20.30 7.29
CA LYS A 228 -14.09 19.36 6.26
C LYS A 228 -13.65 19.88 4.89
N LEU A 229 -13.89 19.09 3.85
CA LEU A 229 -13.92 19.60 2.49
C LEU A 229 -15.18 20.45 2.32
N ASP A 230 -15.07 21.62 1.69
CA ASP A 230 -16.22 22.49 1.40
C ASP A 230 -17.09 21.88 0.27
N ILE A 231 -16.41 21.50 -0.82
CA ILE A 231 -16.96 20.62 -1.85
C ILE A 231 -16.42 19.23 -1.58
N ASP A 232 -17.29 18.21 -1.50
CA ASP A 232 -16.90 16.82 -1.20
C ASP A 232 -16.21 16.11 -2.40
N ALA A 233 -15.21 16.78 -2.97
CA ALA A 233 -14.37 16.33 -4.05
C ALA A 233 -13.01 17.04 -4.02
N VAL A 234 -11.96 16.33 -4.43
CA VAL A 234 -10.63 16.91 -4.65
C VAL A 234 -10.30 16.77 -6.15
N PRO A 235 -10.67 17.76 -6.99
CA PRO A 235 -10.40 17.71 -8.42
C PRO A 235 -8.91 17.93 -8.71
N ILE A 236 -8.49 17.48 -9.89
CA ILE A 236 -7.13 17.67 -10.41
C ILE A 236 -7.18 18.59 -11.64
N GLU A 237 -6.42 19.67 -11.60
CA GLU A 237 -6.19 20.60 -12.69
C GLU A 237 -4.76 20.42 -13.21
N GLY A 238 -4.59 19.73 -14.35
CA GLY A 238 -3.28 19.31 -14.84
C GLY A 238 -2.64 18.30 -13.90
N THR A 239 -1.64 18.71 -13.11
CA THR A 239 -1.01 17.90 -12.04
C THR A 239 -1.20 18.51 -10.65
N THR A 240 -2.06 19.53 -10.52
CA THR A 240 -2.36 20.23 -9.27
C THR A 240 -3.70 19.76 -8.72
N ALA A 241 -3.70 19.20 -7.51
CA ALA A 241 -4.95 18.91 -6.82
C ALA A 241 -5.49 20.17 -6.13
N VAL A 242 -6.80 20.40 -6.20
CA VAL A 242 -7.47 21.51 -5.51
C VAL A 242 -8.18 20.97 -4.28
N VAL A 243 -7.74 21.43 -3.10
CA VAL A 243 -8.31 21.04 -1.81
C VAL A 243 -9.03 22.26 -1.22
N ASP A 244 -10.35 22.26 -1.32
CA ASP A 244 -11.18 23.33 -0.74
C ASP A 244 -11.71 22.92 0.63
N LEU A 245 -11.37 23.70 1.65
CA LEU A 245 -11.70 23.41 3.04
C LEU A 245 -12.81 24.33 3.53
N THR A 246 -13.54 23.88 4.54
CA THR A 246 -14.51 24.72 5.25
C THR A 246 -13.81 25.76 6.14
N GLU A 247 -14.54 26.83 6.49
CA GLU A 247 -14.04 27.97 7.29
C GLU A 247 -13.33 27.60 8.60
N GLN A 248 -13.64 26.44 9.20
CA GLN A 248 -13.00 25.96 10.43
C GLN A 248 -11.47 25.83 10.28
N ALA A 249 -10.96 25.66 9.07
CA ALA A 249 -9.52 25.70 8.78
C ALA A 249 -8.87 27.02 9.22
N LEU A 250 -9.61 28.13 9.24
CA LEU A 250 -9.10 29.46 9.62
C LEU A 250 -8.95 29.65 11.13
N ALA A 251 -9.45 28.71 11.95
CA ALA A 251 -9.18 28.70 13.39
C ALA A 251 -7.69 28.43 13.70
N ALA A 252 -6.93 27.88 12.74
CA ALA A 252 -5.48 27.72 12.83
C ALA A 252 -4.76 29.07 12.76
N ASN A 253 -3.76 29.27 13.62
CA ASN A 253 -2.80 30.38 13.48
C ASN A 253 -1.84 30.15 12.30
N ASP A 254 -0.99 31.13 11.97
CA ASP A 254 -0.08 31.05 10.81
C ASP A 254 0.84 29.82 10.82
N SER A 255 1.40 29.47 11.98
CA SER A 255 2.25 28.29 12.13
C SER A 255 1.45 27.00 11.88
N GLN A 256 0.28 26.89 12.50
CA GLN A 256 -0.62 25.75 12.33
C GLN A 256 -1.12 25.61 10.88
N ARG A 257 -1.41 26.72 10.19
CA ARG A 257 -1.77 26.70 8.76
C ARG A 257 -0.64 26.16 7.90
N ARG A 258 0.61 26.55 8.19
CA ARG A 258 1.79 26.02 7.49
C ARG A 258 1.95 24.52 7.70
N ILE A 259 1.72 24.03 8.92
CA ILE A 259 1.78 22.59 9.25
C ILE A 259 0.62 21.84 8.59
N LEU A 260 -0.61 22.37 8.63
CA LEU A 260 -1.78 21.83 7.93
C LEU A 260 -1.51 21.70 6.44
N ALA A 261 -0.96 22.74 5.82
CA ALA A 261 -0.57 22.73 4.42
C ALA A 261 0.49 21.66 4.13
N ALA A 262 1.49 21.50 5.00
CA ALA A 262 2.49 20.44 4.88
C ALA A 262 1.83 19.04 4.91
N GLN A 263 0.94 18.78 5.87
CA GLN A 263 0.22 17.51 5.97
C GLN A 263 -0.59 17.21 4.71
N ILE A 264 -1.33 18.20 4.20
CA ILE A 264 -2.14 18.05 2.98
C ILE A 264 -1.25 17.81 1.77
N VAL A 265 -0.21 18.61 1.58
CA VAL A 265 0.68 18.51 0.40
C VAL A 265 1.38 17.16 0.36
N TRP A 266 1.97 16.70 1.46
CA TRP A 266 2.64 15.40 1.49
C TRP A 266 1.66 14.23 1.30
N THR A 267 0.46 14.34 1.86
CA THR A 267 -0.60 13.34 1.70
C THR A 267 -1.08 13.26 0.25
N VAL A 268 -1.49 14.38 -0.33
CA VAL A 268 -2.08 14.40 -1.67
C VAL A 268 -1.05 14.06 -2.75
N THR A 269 0.19 14.53 -2.61
CA THR A 269 1.30 14.19 -3.52
C THR A 269 1.91 12.82 -3.22
N SER A 270 1.37 12.02 -2.29
CA SER A 270 1.72 10.60 -2.17
C SER A 270 1.21 9.80 -3.36
N ILE A 271 0.28 10.37 -4.13
CA ILE A 271 -0.24 9.83 -5.37
C ILE A 271 0.63 10.39 -6.50
N GLU A 272 1.36 9.51 -7.20
CA GLU A 272 2.41 9.90 -8.16
C GLU A 272 1.93 10.82 -9.29
N THR A 273 0.65 10.77 -9.66
CA THR A 273 0.08 11.63 -10.71
C THR A 273 -0.15 13.08 -10.25
N VAL A 274 0.01 13.38 -8.96
CA VAL A 274 -0.21 14.70 -8.36
C VAL A 274 1.12 15.27 -7.86
N THR A 275 1.56 16.39 -8.45
CA THR A 275 2.85 16.99 -8.14
C THR A 275 2.74 18.26 -7.28
N ALA A 276 1.54 18.84 -7.21
CA ALA A 276 1.29 20.07 -6.48
C ALA A 276 -0.13 20.12 -5.91
N VAL A 277 -0.34 21.02 -4.96
CA VAL A 277 -1.64 21.24 -4.31
C VAL A 277 -1.94 22.73 -4.22
N ARG A 278 -3.17 23.10 -4.56
CA ARG A 278 -3.76 24.40 -4.22
C ARG A 278 -4.72 24.18 -3.06
N ILE A 279 -4.56 24.92 -1.98
CA ILE A 279 -5.42 24.82 -0.79
C ILE A 279 -6.24 26.11 -0.69
N THR A 280 -7.55 25.96 -0.63
CA THR A 280 -8.50 27.06 -0.46
C THR A 280 -9.37 26.85 0.77
N VAL A 281 -9.99 27.94 1.23
CA VAL A 281 -11.05 27.93 2.22
C VAL A 281 -12.22 28.70 1.64
N ASN A 282 -13.37 28.04 1.48
CA ASN A 282 -14.55 28.59 0.80
C ASN A 282 -14.16 29.25 -0.55
N GLY A 283 -13.31 28.57 -1.33
CA GLY A 283 -12.82 29.04 -2.63
C GLY A 283 -11.74 30.13 -2.60
N GLN A 284 -11.34 30.67 -1.43
CA GLN A 284 -10.26 31.66 -1.32
C GLN A 284 -8.94 31.00 -0.93
N PRO A 285 -7.77 31.42 -1.46
CA PRO A 285 -6.48 30.84 -1.08
C PRO A 285 -6.23 30.83 0.42
N LEU A 286 -5.75 29.69 0.96
CA LEU A 286 -5.34 29.60 2.36
C LEU A 286 -4.13 30.54 2.59
N PRO A 287 -4.20 31.49 3.53
CA PRO A 287 -3.12 32.43 3.76
C PRO A 287 -1.90 31.74 4.38
N LEU A 288 -0.78 31.71 3.63
CA LEU A 288 0.49 31.12 4.04
C LEU A 288 1.64 32.11 3.83
N ALA A 289 2.20 32.61 4.94
CA ALA A 289 3.26 33.62 4.89
C ALA A 289 4.52 33.10 4.15
N GLY A 290 4.91 33.84 3.10
CA GLY A 290 6.13 33.55 2.32
C GLY A 290 6.01 32.38 1.34
N LEU A 291 4.79 31.86 1.09
CA LEU A 291 4.51 30.82 0.11
C LEU A 291 3.51 31.33 -0.93
N GLY A 292 3.54 30.75 -2.14
CA GLY A 292 2.53 31.01 -3.18
C GLY A 292 1.32 30.08 -3.06
N ASP A 293 0.35 30.27 -3.95
CA ASP A 293 -0.93 29.52 -3.92
C ASP A 293 -0.82 28.06 -4.37
N VAL A 294 0.24 27.71 -5.10
CA VAL A 294 0.51 26.35 -5.58
C VAL A 294 1.72 25.80 -4.85
N LEU A 295 1.47 24.77 -4.05
CA LEU A 295 2.40 24.22 -3.09
C LEU A 295 2.92 22.86 -3.55
N SER A 296 4.16 22.54 -3.24
CA SER A 296 4.71 21.19 -3.41
C SER A 296 5.59 20.78 -2.22
N ARG A 297 6.06 19.52 -2.22
CA ARG A 297 6.87 18.98 -1.12
C ARG A 297 8.12 19.83 -0.82
N LYS A 298 8.66 20.54 -1.82
CA LYS A 298 9.83 21.43 -1.67
C LYS A 298 9.58 22.56 -0.65
N ASP A 299 8.34 23.06 -0.57
CA ASP A 299 7.95 24.17 0.31
C ASP A 299 7.94 23.73 1.79
N PHE A 300 7.93 22.40 2.01
CA PHE A 300 7.86 21.73 3.31
C PHE A 300 8.97 20.70 3.52
N ALA A 301 10.14 20.89 2.88
CA ALA A 301 11.29 19.99 3.02
C ALA A 301 11.82 19.91 4.47
N GLY A 302 11.50 20.89 5.31
CA GLY A 302 11.88 20.90 6.73
C GLY A 302 11.20 19.83 7.58
N VAL A 303 10.09 19.25 7.12
CA VAL A 303 9.33 18.19 7.81
C VAL A 303 9.27 16.89 7.02
N ASP A 304 10.26 16.67 6.15
CA ASP A 304 10.35 15.47 5.31
C ASP A 304 10.24 14.16 6.15
N PRO A 305 9.30 13.25 5.81
CA PRO A 305 9.10 12.00 6.53
C PRO A 305 10.26 11.01 6.38
N ASP A 306 10.98 11.04 5.26
CA ASP A 306 12.17 10.21 5.07
C ASP A 306 13.33 10.74 5.91
N GLY A 307 13.29 12.02 6.26
CA GLY A 307 14.25 12.56 7.21
C GLY A 307 15.67 12.65 6.67
N LEU A 308 15.80 12.55 5.35
CA LEU A 308 17.04 12.66 4.61
C LEU A 308 17.48 14.11 4.55
N SER A 309 18.78 14.36 4.68
CA SER A 309 19.34 15.68 4.46
C SER A 309 19.73 15.85 2.99
N ALA A 310 19.95 17.09 2.55
CA ALA A 310 20.54 17.36 1.25
C ALA A 310 21.94 16.74 1.04
N LYS A 311 22.57 16.22 2.10
CA LYS A 311 23.87 15.52 2.07
C LYS A 311 23.73 13.99 2.10
N SER A 312 22.51 13.46 2.09
CA SER A 312 22.26 12.02 2.06
C SER A 312 22.72 11.43 0.73
N SER A 313 23.42 10.30 0.77
CA SER A 313 23.86 9.55 -0.42
C SER A 313 23.12 8.22 -0.54
N ALA A 314 22.95 7.74 -1.77
CA ALA A 314 22.52 6.37 -2.00
C ALA A 314 23.69 5.40 -1.78
N PHE A 315 23.37 4.17 -1.40
CA PHE A 315 24.36 3.09 -1.20
C PHE A 315 23.98 1.88 -2.03
N VAL A 316 24.99 1.19 -2.59
CA VAL A 316 24.79 0.02 -3.45
C VAL A 316 25.83 -1.05 -3.14
N VAL A 317 25.41 -2.32 -3.20
CA VAL A 317 26.35 -3.45 -3.07
C VAL A 317 26.78 -3.89 -4.47
N VAL A 318 28.08 -3.79 -4.76
CA VAL A 318 28.69 -4.24 -6.02
C VAL A 318 29.95 -5.04 -5.69
N GLY A 319 30.11 -6.22 -6.30
CA GLY A 319 31.31 -7.04 -6.09
C GLY A 319 31.57 -7.41 -4.62
N ARG A 320 30.50 -7.63 -3.84
CA ARG A 320 30.52 -7.88 -2.37
C ARG A 320 30.96 -6.69 -1.51
N ARG A 321 31.11 -5.51 -2.09
CA ARG A 321 31.46 -4.27 -1.39
C ARG A 321 30.24 -3.38 -1.28
N LEU A 322 30.09 -2.75 -0.12
CA LEU A 322 29.19 -1.61 0.04
C LEU A 322 29.87 -0.39 -0.57
N ASN A 323 29.17 0.29 -1.47
CA ASN A 323 29.65 1.49 -2.15
C ASN A 323 28.66 2.63 -1.90
N GLN A 324 29.19 3.83 -1.77
CA GLN A 324 28.42 5.07 -1.77
C GLN A 324 28.32 5.60 -3.20
N VAL A 325 27.12 6.05 -3.58
CA VAL A 325 26.88 6.75 -4.84
C VAL A 325 27.28 8.21 -4.65
N THR A 326 28.13 8.69 -5.55
CA THR A 326 28.68 10.04 -5.60
C THR A 326 28.40 10.66 -6.97
N THR A 327 28.70 11.95 -7.13
CA THR A 327 28.61 12.61 -8.44
C THR A 327 29.58 12.03 -9.48
N ALA A 328 30.66 11.38 -9.05
CA ALA A 328 31.66 10.74 -9.92
C ALA A 328 31.38 9.25 -10.21
N GLY A 329 30.25 8.71 -9.75
CA GLY A 329 29.93 7.28 -9.85
C GLY A 329 29.87 6.62 -8.47
N ILE A 330 30.30 5.37 -8.35
CA ILE A 330 30.27 4.63 -7.08
C ILE A 330 31.68 4.47 -6.51
N ALA A 331 31.82 4.64 -5.20
CA ALA A 331 33.08 4.45 -4.48
C ALA A 331 32.86 3.54 -3.26
N PRO A 332 33.79 2.62 -2.93
CA PRO A 332 33.66 1.78 -1.76
C PRO A 332 33.62 2.63 -0.49
N VAL A 333 32.74 2.28 0.44
CA VAL A 333 32.73 2.93 1.77
C VAL A 333 34.00 2.57 2.55
N ALA A 334 34.36 3.36 3.57
CA ALA A 334 35.50 3.00 4.40
C ALA A 334 35.19 1.77 5.29
N GLY A 335 36.22 0.99 5.57
CA GLY A 335 36.16 -0.16 6.49
C GLY A 335 35.67 -1.47 5.85
N VAL A 336 35.42 -2.45 6.71
CA VAL A 336 35.20 -3.87 6.38
C VAL A 336 34.15 -4.14 5.31
N PHE A 337 33.10 -3.32 5.22
CA PHE A 337 32.05 -3.49 4.21
C PHE A 337 32.44 -2.97 2.83
N GLY A 338 33.29 -1.94 2.73
CA GLY A 338 33.81 -1.48 1.43
C GLY A 338 35.06 -2.24 0.99
N GLU A 339 35.81 -2.82 1.92
CA GLU A 339 36.93 -3.71 1.60
C GLU A 339 36.47 -5.01 0.91
N GLY A 340 35.27 -5.49 1.26
CA GLY A 340 34.71 -6.75 0.76
C GLY A 340 35.14 -7.98 1.56
N SER A 341 35.73 -7.77 2.74
CA SER A 341 36.24 -8.80 3.66
C SER A 341 35.12 -9.69 4.24
N VAL A 342 33.87 -9.24 4.16
CA VAL A 342 32.67 -9.94 4.64
C VAL A 342 31.69 -10.17 3.49
N ARG A 343 30.98 -11.30 3.49
CA ARG A 343 29.84 -11.51 2.58
C ARG A 343 28.64 -10.65 3.01
N LEU A 344 28.22 -9.72 2.15
CA LEU A 344 27.05 -8.89 2.39
C LEU A 344 25.76 -9.57 1.92
N GLY A 345 24.69 -9.35 2.67
CA GLY A 345 23.32 -9.76 2.33
C GLY A 345 22.42 -8.54 2.23
N ARG A 346 21.33 -8.51 3.00
CA ARG A 346 20.53 -7.29 3.19
C ARG A 346 21.37 -6.26 3.95
N ILE A 347 21.33 -5.02 3.49
CA ILE A 347 22.08 -3.90 4.07
C ILE A 347 21.11 -2.81 4.54
N ALA A 348 21.45 -2.18 5.66
CA ALA A 348 20.95 -0.87 6.03
C ALA A 348 22.13 0.02 6.43
N VAL A 349 22.04 1.32 6.11
CA VAL A 349 22.98 2.37 6.53
C VAL A 349 22.22 3.34 7.41
N ASP A 350 22.85 3.84 8.47
CA ASP A 350 22.21 4.81 9.36
C ASP A 350 22.06 6.19 8.71
N PHE A 351 21.17 7.02 9.26
CA PHE A 351 20.91 8.36 8.72
C PHE A 351 22.12 9.29 8.78
N ALA A 352 23.04 9.06 9.72
CA ALA A 352 24.29 9.81 9.80
C ALA A 352 25.33 9.35 8.77
N GLN A 353 25.08 8.24 8.04
CA GLN A 353 25.99 7.64 7.07
C GLN A 353 27.34 7.25 7.69
N THR A 354 27.33 6.87 8.97
CA THR A 354 28.52 6.51 9.74
C THR A 354 28.57 5.04 10.10
N ARG A 355 27.45 4.31 9.96
CA ARG A 355 27.33 2.92 10.36
C ARG A 355 26.46 2.13 9.39
N ALA A 356 26.74 0.85 9.27
CA ALA A 356 25.91 -0.06 8.51
C ALA A 356 25.67 -1.38 9.25
N GLY A 357 24.56 -2.03 8.91
CA GLY A 357 24.22 -3.38 9.33
C GLY A 357 24.05 -4.27 8.10
N SER A 358 24.65 -5.46 8.12
CA SER A 358 24.49 -6.47 7.07
C SER A 358 24.02 -7.80 7.64
N THR A 359 23.05 -8.44 7.01
CA THR A 359 22.83 -9.87 7.24
C THR A 359 23.98 -10.66 6.64
N VAL A 360 24.43 -11.70 7.33
CA VAL A 360 25.35 -12.70 6.82
C VAL A 360 24.64 -14.05 6.88
N SER A 361 24.39 -14.65 5.71
CA SER A 361 23.79 -15.98 5.61
C SER A 361 24.89 -17.03 5.50
N VAL A 362 25.00 -17.88 6.53
CA VAL A 362 25.78 -19.12 6.49
C VAL A 362 24.79 -20.28 6.44
N ALA A 363 24.93 -21.17 5.45
CA ALA A 363 24.03 -22.32 5.30
C ALA A 363 24.07 -23.19 6.56
N GLY A 364 22.89 -23.52 7.12
CA GLY A 364 22.77 -24.36 8.32
C GLY A 364 23.04 -23.67 9.66
N ALA A 365 23.37 -22.37 9.68
CA ALA A 365 23.57 -21.61 10.92
C ALA A 365 22.43 -20.61 11.17
N GLN A 366 22.28 -20.18 12.43
CA GLN A 366 21.45 -19.01 12.75
C GLN A 366 21.94 -17.79 11.95
N SER A 367 21.01 -16.94 11.50
CA SER A 367 21.37 -15.73 10.79
C SER A 367 22.19 -14.83 11.73
N THR A 368 23.25 -14.23 11.21
CA THR A 368 24.07 -13.27 11.97
C THR A 368 23.96 -11.91 11.32
N ILE A 369 23.81 -10.86 12.14
CA ILE A 369 23.86 -9.48 11.65
C ILE A 369 25.20 -8.90 12.06
N TYR A 370 25.95 -8.40 11.08
CA TYR A 370 27.20 -7.70 11.31
C TYR A 370 26.95 -6.20 11.33
N LEU A 371 27.39 -5.54 12.40
CA LEU A 371 27.39 -4.09 12.52
C LEU A 371 28.81 -3.57 12.41
N ALA A 372 29.02 -2.50 11.66
CA ALA A 372 30.32 -1.83 11.58
C ALA A 372 30.17 -0.32 11.38
N ASP A 373 31.13 0.43 11.89
CA ASP A 373 31.31 1.83 11.52
C ASP A 373 31.92 1.91 10.11
N LEU A 374 31.47 2.87 9.31
CA LEU A 374 31.97 3.14 7.97
C LEU A 374 33.23 4.01 8.03
N LYS A 375 34.27 3.48 8.70
CA LYS A 375 35.57 4.14 8.88
C LYS A 375 36.72 3.13 8.76
N PRO A 376 37.94 3.57 8.41
CA PRO A 376 39.10 2.68 8.32
C PRO A 376 39.35 1.93 9.63
N ALA A 377 39.83 0.69 9.54
CA ALA A 377 40.15 -0.18 10.69
C ALA A 377 39.00 -0.43 11.67
N SER A 378 37.73 -0.19 11.28
CA SER A 378 36.58 -0.56 12.11
C SER A 378 36.49 -2.07 12.27
N GLN A 379 36.22 -2.54 13.49
CA GLN A 379 35.88 -3.93 13.73
C GLN A 379 34.39 -4.20 13.43
N VAL A 380 34.10 -5.45 13.08
CA VAL A 380 32.73 -5.94 12.95
C VAL A 380 32.23 -6.40 14.32
N THR A 381 31.03 -5.96 14.70
CA THR A 381 30.29 -6.50 15.85
C THR A 381 29.27 -7.53 15.36
N PRO A 382 29.47 -8.84 15.60
CA PRO A 382 28.50 -9.86 15.24
C PRO A 382 27.36 -9.95 16.25
N VAL A 383 26.13 -9.96 15.74
CA VAL A 383 24.91 -10.21 16.52
C VAL A 383 24.32 -11.53 16.06
N ALA A 384 24.71 -12.61 16.73
CA ALA A 384 24.30 -13.98 16.43
C ALA A 384 22.87 -14.27 16.93
N GLY A 385 22.34 -15.47 16.65
CA GLY A 385 21.04 -15.88 17.16
C GLY A 385 19.84 -15.23 16.47
N GLN A 386 20.02 -14.72 15.25
CA GLN A 386 18.93 -14.11 14.51
C GLN A 386 18.15 -15.15 13.70
N VAL A 387 16.84 -14.95 13.66
CA VAL A 387 15.99 -15.55 12.62
C VAL A 387 16.36 -14.85 11.30
N PRO A 388 16.29 -15.54 10.14
CA PRO A 388 16.51 -14.89 8.85
C PRO A 388 15.74 -13.57 8.76
N ALA A 389 16.47 -12.47 8.53
CA ALA A 389 15.87 -11.15 8.43
C ALA A 389 15.23 -10.97 7.06
N LEU A 390 13.99 -10.48 7.06
CA LEU A 390 13.24 -10.06 5.88
C LEU A 390 13.60 -8.62 5.51
N SER A 391 13.88 -7.76 6.49
CA SER A 391 14.36 -6.40 6.26
C SER A 391 15.24 -5.89 7.40
N LEU A 392 16.07 -4.88 7.07
CA LEU A 392 16.87 -4.09 7.98
C LEU A 392 16.55 -2.61 7.74
N SER A 393 16.41 -1.81 8.81
CA SER A 393 16.24 -0.36 8.70
C SER A 393 16.78 0.33 9.94
N TYR A 394 17.45 1.46 9.81
CA TYR A 394 17.84 2.28 10.96
C TYR A 394 16.72 3.22 11.35
N SER A 395 16.55 3.46 12.65
CA SER A 395 15.77 4.59 13.15
C SER A 395 16.60 5.88 13.11
N LEU A 396 15.92 7.01 13.26
CA LEU A 396 16.58 8.31 13.44
C LEU A 396 17.47 8.38 14.68
N ALA A 397 17.19 7.55 15.70
CA ALA A 397 18.02 7.43 16.89
C ALA A 397 19.28 6.57 16.67
N GLY A 398 19.47 6.00 15.48
CA GLY A 398 20.62 5.14 15.15
C GLY A 398 20.46 3.69 15.62
N ASP A 399 19.26 3.28 16.02
CA ASP A 399 18.97 1.88 16.36
C ASP A 399 18.60 1.08 15.11
N LEU A 400 19.14 -0.13 14.96
CA LEU A 400 18.83 -1.01 13.84
C LEU A 400 17.57 -1.84 14.12
N TRP A 401 16.54 -1.62 13.34
CA TRP A 401 15.34 -2.45 13.29
C TRP A 401 15.55 -3.63 12.37
N VAL A 402 15.14 -4.80 12.86
CA VAL A 402 15.25 -6.08 12.17
C VAL A 402 13.87 -6.71 12.14
N ALA A 403 13.30 -6.84 10.95
CA ALA A 403 12.07 -7.59 10.75
C ALA A 403 12.39 -9.01 10.28
N SER A 404 11.78 -9.99 10.91
CA SER A 404 11.84 -11.42 10.58
C SER A 404 10.43 -12.00 10.57
N GLN A 405 10.26 -13.21 10.06
CA GLN A 405 8.97 -13.90 10.15
C GLN A 405 8.53 -14.00 11.62
N GLY A 406 7.32 -13.49 11.92
CA GLY A 406 6.74 -13.49 13.25
C GLY A 406 7.45 -12.66 14.32
N SER A 407 8.45 -11.83 13.99
CA SER A 407 9.13 -11.01 15.01
C SER A 407 9.78 -9.74 14.48
N VAL A 408 9.78 -8.70 15.32
CA VAL A 408 10.55 -7.48 15.10
C VAL A 408 11.49 -7.29 16.29
N ARG A 409 12.74 -6.91 16.01
CA ARG A 409 13.78 -6.66 17.00
C ARG A 409 14.43 -5.31 16.75
N ILE A 410 14.93 -4.72 17.83
CA ILE A 410 15.77 -3.52 17.80
C ILE A 410 17.14 -3.93 18.30
N ILE A 411 18.17 -3.60 17.53
CA ILE A 411 19.57 -3.76 17.91
C ILE A 411 20.14 -2.37 18.13
N LYS A 412 20.48 -2.07 19.39
CA LYS A 412 21.10 -0.79 19.73
C LYS A 412 22.52 -0.71 19.20
N ALA A 413 23.05 0.51 19.14
CA ALA A 413 24.45 0.80 18.87
C ALA A 413 25.44 -0.10 19.64
N SER A 414 25.11 -0.47 20.88
CA SER A 414 25.90 -1.33 21.78
C SER A 414 25.81 -2.83 21.46
N GLY A 415 25.03 -3.24 20.46
CA GLY A 415 24.73 -4.65 20.16
C GLY A 415 23.61 -5.25 21.02
N LYS A 416 23.07 -4.51 22.00
CA LYS A 416 21.95 -4.98 22.83
C LYS A 416 20.70 -5.19 21.97
N VAL A 417 20.15 -6.40 22.02
CA VAL A 417 18.94 -6.79 21.28
C VAL A 417 17.71 -6.68 22.19
N SER A 418 16.66 -6.04 21.71
CA SER A 418 15.34 -5.97 22.37
C SER A 418 14.26 -6.46 21.41
N ARG A 419 13.33 -7.29 21.90
CA ARG A 419 12.19 -7.75 21.10
C ARG A 419 11.06 -6.73 21.16
N VAL A 420 10.49 -6.41 20.01
CA VAL A 420 9.25 -5.64 19.90
C VAL A 420 8.10 -6.63 19.72
N ARG A 421 7.08 -6.53 20.58
CA ARG A 421 5.85 -7.30 20.36
C ARG A 421 5.09 -6.68 19.21
N VAL A 422 4.81 -7.48 18.19
CA VAL A 422 3.94 -7.09 17.08
C VAL A 422 2.79 -8.09 17.04
N ASN A 423 1.56 -7.58 17.19
CA ASN A 423 0.37 -8.41 17.08
C ASN A 423 0.03 -8.57 15.58
N GLY A 424 -0.41 -9.76 15.18
CA GLY A 424 -0.87 -10.01 13.80
C GLY A 424 0.22 -10.31 12.76
N VAL A 425 1.51 -10.33 13.13
CA VAL A 425 2.58 -10.85 12.27
C VAL A 425 2.74 -12.34 12.61
N ALA A 426 2.09 -13.17 11.80
CA ALA A 426 2.08 -14.63 11.91
C ALA A 426 3.17 -15.25 11.03
#